data_AF-S3DBC2-F1
#
_entry.id   AF-S3DBC2-F1
#
_cell.length_a   1.000
_cell.length_b   1.000
_cell.length_c   1.000
_cell.angle_alpha   90.00
_cell.angle_beta   90.00
_cell.angle_gamma   90.00
#
_symmetry.space_group_name_H-M   'P 1'
#
loop_
_entity.id
_entity.type
_entity.pdbx_description
1 polymer ?
#
loop_
_entity_poly.entity_id
_entity_poly.type
_entity_poly.pdbx_seq_one_letter_code
_entity_poly.pdbx_strand_id
1 'polypeptide(L)'
;MDKGRVRRRKNKHLWTQFRYPFITDITSLQEYVDNDAIFVAMDILGGDVITELAISVLPPSALRRLASGEKPPADVNDLAEKYGLDTYSYRIHGKYRVKVGKGLRGSILQFGEIQWVDENELVDVVTAKVLSLWNHYAVPVANGKSAPPLVLVGYSMDRVAHHLIQGLKPVIEAVPLAACFDISTLLLSMATTRRRGVPSMKLTMQTAGLTFRENNTLEQVAAGQFEDLGWRKLCRSGHNSAGNDVVFSLSVLAQILHAGYLEPMRFDSDLSVKMPLLDRLRLLTEVPEPPPYSGPTKEEMIDMNKRKSRLAGKKELENALKDLDSDLSSSLGMLELDGW
;
A
#
# COMPACT_ATOMS: atom_id res chain seq x y z
N MET A 1 -30.11 -30.15 3.22
CA MET A 1 -28.88 -29.69 3.89
C MET A 1 -28.32 -28.53 3.08
N ASP A 2 -28.62 -27.33 3.55
CA ASP A 2 -28.40 -26.09 2.83
C ASP A 2 -26.97 -25.60 3.10
N LYS A 3 -26.11 -25.59 2.08
CA LYS A 3 -24.73 -25.15 2.21
C LYS A 3 -24.72 -23.63 2.36
N GLY A 4 -24.29 -23.19 3.54
CA GLY A 4 -24.23 -21.81 3.97
C GLY A 4 -23.66 -20.87 2.92
N ARG A 5 -24.53 -20.01 2.38
CA ARG A 5 -24.11 -18.74 1.81
C ARG A 5 -23.47 -17.94 2.94
N VAL A 6 -22.14 -17.94 2.98
CA VAL A 6 -21.37 -16.92 3.71
C VAL A 6 -21.78 -15.58 3.10
N ARG A 7 -22.76 -14.94 3.73
CA ARG A 7 -23.12 -13.56 3.45
C ARG A 7 -21.85 -12.75 3.71
N ARG A 8 -21.18 -12.31 2.64
CA ARG A 8 -20.25 -11.18 2.67
C ARG A 8 -21.04 -10.01 3.27
N ARG A 9 -20.99 -9.86 4.58
CA ARG A 9 -21.41 -8.64 5.24
C ARG A 9 -20.57 -7.55 4.60
N LYS A 10 -21.24 -6.58 3.95
CA LYS A 10 -20.60 -5.35 3.49
C LYS A 10 -19.79 -4.84 4.68
N ASN A 11 -18.47 -4.78 4.53
CA ASN A 11 -17.58 -4.15 5.49
C ASN A 11 -18.09 -2.72 5.69
N LYS A 12 -18.89 -2.49 6.74
CA LYS A 12 -18.92 -1.17 7.36
C LYS A 12 -17.46 -0.87 7.66
N HIS A 13 -16.94 0.18 7.04
CA HIS A 13 -15.53 0.58 7.06
C HIS A 13 -14.95 0.26 8.44
N LEU A 14 -13.96 -0.63 8.50
CA LEU A 14 -13.28 -1.01 9.75
C LEU A 14 -12.82 0.25 10.52
N TRP A 15 -12.60 1.34 9.79
CA TRP A 15 -12.34 2.68 10.26
C TRP A 15 -13.37 3.27 11.22
N THR A 16 -14.67 2.96 11.09
CA THR A 16 -15.70 3.45 12.02
C THR A 16 -15.56 2.86 13.43
N GLN A 17 -14.70 1.86 13.61
CA GLN A 17 -14.38 1.30 14.92
C GLN A 17 -13.32 2.11 15.66
N PHE A 18 -12.56 2.96 14.96
CA PHE A 18 -11.68 3.92 15.60
C PHE A 18 -12.47 5.16 16.02
N ARG A 19 -12.08 5.76 17.15
CA ARG A 19 -12.72 6.99 17.67
C ARG A 19 -12.22 8.27 16.97
N TYR A 20 -11.39 8.13 15.95
CA TYR A 20 -10.74 9.24 15.26
C TYR A 20 -11.57 9.69 14.06
N PRO A 21 -11.67 11.01 13.80
CA PRO A 21 -12.20 11.56 12.56
C PRO A 21 -11.58 10.89 11.33
N PHE A 22 -12.40 10.65 10.31
CA PHE A 22 -11.95 10.12 9.03
C PHE A 22 -12.12 11.18 7.95
N ILE A 23 -11.02 11.60 7.32
CA ILE A 23 -11.00 12.65 6.30
C ILE A 23 -11.48 12.05 4.97
N THR A 24 -12.53 12.64 4.39
CA THR A 24 -13.17 12.12 3.17
C THR A 24 -13.13 13.08 1.96
N ASP A 25 -12.68 14.31 2.16
CA ASP A 25 -12.68 15.36 1.16
C ASP A 25 -11.41 16.23 1.25
N ILE A 26 -11.16 16.99 0.19
CA ILE A 26 -9.94 17.80 0.04
C ILE A 26 -9.95 19.00 0.98
N THR A 27 -11.11 19.61 1.23
CA THR A 27 -11.23 20.78 2.11
C THR A 27 -10.83 20.43 3.53
N SER A 28 -11.38 19.34 4.07
CA SER A 28 -11.02 18.82 5.39
C SER A 28 -9.53 18.47 5.45
N LEU A 29 -8.96 17.90 4.37
CA LEU A 29 -7.54 17.60 4.30
C LEU A 29 -6.66 18.87 4.33
N GLN A 30 -7.09 19.94 3.66
CA GLN A 30 -6.40 21.24 3.65
C GLN A 30 -6.36 21.87 5.05
N GLU A 31 -7.41 21.75 5.85
CA GLU A 31 -7.40 22.23 7.24
C GLU A 31 -6.25 21.63 8.06
N TYR A 32 -5.92 20.35 7.86
CA TYR A 32 -4.78 19.74 8.54
C TYR A 32 -3.43 20.25 7.99
N VAL A 33 -3.34 20.52 6.70
CA VAL A 33 -2.14 21.11 6.10
C VAL A 33 -1.88 22.52 6.65
N ASP A 34 -2.92 23.36 6.72
CA ASP A 34 -2.83 24.73 7.24
C ASP A 34 -2.48 24.75 8.74
N ASN A 35 -2.82 23.69 9.48
CA ASN A 35 -2.48 23.50 10.89
C ASN A 35 -1.13 22.78 11.12
N ASP A 36 -0.24 22.76 10.11
CA ASP A 36 1.09 22.17 10.21
C ASP A 36 1.07 20.68 10.63
N ALA A 37 0.09 19.89 10.19
CA ALA A 37 -0.04 18.48 10.56
C ALA A 37 1.20 17.63 10.23
N ILE A 38 1.35 16.52 10.95
CA ILE A 38 2.33 15.47 10.64
C ILE A 38 1.58 14.34 9.94
N PHE A 39 1.90 14.10 8.66
CA PHE A 39 1.29 13.01 7.90
C PHE A 39 2.16 11.77 7.98
N VAL A 40 1.64 10.73 8.64
CA VAL A 40 2.34 9.46 8.85
C VAL A 40 1.66 8.41 7.99
N ALA A 41 2.32 7.97 6.92
CA ALA A 41 1.86 6.84 6.13
C ALA A 41 2.22 5.52 6.80
N MET A 42 1.29 4.57 6.81
CA MET A 42 1.53 3.21 7.30
C MET A 42 1.00 2.18 6.31
N ASP A 43 1.79 1.15 6.05
CA ASP A 43 1.36 -0.02 5.30
C ASP A 43 1.79 -1.30 6.01
N ILE A 44 0.96 -2.34 5.88
CA ILE A 44 1.14 -3.63 6.54
C ILE A 44 0.91 -4.74 5.52
N LEU A 45 1.95 -5.53 5.25
CA LEU A 45 1.84 -6.75 4.45
C LEU A 45 1.69 -7.96 5.36
N GLY A 46 0.96 -8.95 4.85
CA GLY A 46 0.55 -10.11 5.62
C GLY A 46 -0.84 -10.57 5.24
N GLY A 47 -1.16 -11.82 5.61
CA GLY A 47 -2.53 -12.34 5.61
C GLY A 47 -3.07 -12.23 7.03
N ASP A 48 -3.31 -13.37 7.66
CA ASP A 48 -3.68 -13.44 9.09
C ASP A 48 -2.53 -13.03 10.02
N VAL A 49 -1.29 -13.19 9.54
CA VAL A 49 -0.06 -12.82 10.26
C VAL A 49 0.65 -11.71 9.49
N ILE A 50 1.16 -10.73 10.23
CA ILE A 50 1.98 -9.66 9.67
C ILE A 50 3.30 -10.26 9.19
N THR A 51 3.75 -9.86 8.00
CA THR A 51 5.05 -10.24 7.46
C THR A 51 5.98 -9.04 7.30
N GLU A 52 5.42 -7.87 7.04
CA GLU A 52 6.15 -6.61 6.90
C GLU A 52 5.25 -5.46 7.37
N LEU A 53 5.83 -4.46 8.01
CA LEU A 53 5.17 -3.22 8.37
C LEU A 53 6.11 -2.07 8.02
N ALA A 54 5.58 -1.01 7.42
CA ALA A 54 6.37 0.18 7.19
C ALA A 54 5.63 1.44 7.60
N ILE A 55 6.44 2.45 7.96
CA ILE A 55 6.00 3.79 8.29
C ILE A 55 6.84 4.77 7.50
N SER A 56 6.21 5.80 6.92
CA SER A 56 6.92 6.92 6.33
C SER A 56 6.28 8.23 6.77
N VAL A 57 7.08 9.28 6.95
CA VAL A 57 6.59 10.60 7.40
C VAL A 57 6.74 11.62 6.30
N LEU A 58 5.66 12.35 6.00
CA LEU A 58 5.70 13.60 5.27
C LEU A 58 5.71 14.74 6.29
N PRO A 59 6.85 15.44 6.47
CA PRO A 59 7.02 16.39 7.57
C PRO A 59 6.23 17.68 7.35
N PRO A 60 5.87 18.42 8.43
CA PRO A 60 5.15 19.69 8.31
C PRO A 60 5.84 20.73 7.41
N SER A 61 7.18 20.72 7.37
CA SER A 61 7.96 21.59 6.47
C SER A 61 7.69 21.30 4.99
N ALA A 62 7.54 20.03 4.61
CA ALA A 62 7.18 19.65 3.25
C ALA A 62 5.74 20.06 2.93
N LEU A 63 4.81 19.90 3.87
CA LEU A 63 3.42 20.35 3.73
C LEU A 63 3.34 21.85 3.48
N ARG A 64 4.04 22.68 4.25
CA ARG A 64 4.10 24.14 4.02
C ARG A 64 4.62 24.50 2.64
N ARG A 65 5.62 23.78 2.14
CA ARG A 65 6.16 24.00 0.79
C ARG A 65 5.13 23.65 -0.28
N LEU A 66 4.44 22.51 -0.14
CA LEU A 66 3.35 22.14 -1.04
C LEU A 66 2.20 23.16 -1.01
N ALA A 67 1.80 23.63 0.18
CA ALA A 67 0.77 24.65 0.36
C ALA A 67 1.15 26.01 -0.23
N SER A 68 2.45 26.35 -0.25
CA SER A 68 2.96 27.54 -0.94
C SER A 68 2.98 27.43 -2.47
N GLY A 69 2.49 26.32 -3.03
CA GLY A 69 2.42 26.07 -4.48
C GLY A 69 3.67 25.42 -5.07
N GLU A 70 4.64 25.01 -4.23
CA GLU A 70 5.82 24.30 -4.71
C GLU A 70 5.41 23.00 -5.40
N LYS A 71 5.79 22.85 -6.67
CA LYS A 71 5.47 21.66 -7.44
C LYS A 71 6.27 20.44 -6.92
N PRO A 72 5.61 19.34 -6.53
CA PRO A 72 6.29 18.10 -6.15
C PRO A 72 6.98 17.46 -7.36
N PRO A 73 8.17 16.85 -7.17
CA PRO A 73 8.83 16.09 -8.23
C PRO A 73 7.94 14.97 -8.78
N ALA A 74 8.08 14.69 -10.07
CA ALA A 74 7.37 13.57 -10.71
C ALA A 74 8.05 12.22 -10.40
N ASP A 75 9.36 12.21 -10.22
CA ASP A 75 10.08 11.00 -9.80
C ASP A 75 9.96 10.82 -8.28
N VAL A 76 9.56 9.63 -7.84
CA VAL A 76 9.34 9.32 -6.43
C VAL A 76 10.64 9.42 -5.62
N ASN A 77 11.79 9.04 -6.19
CA ASN A 77 13.06 9.11 -5.45
C ASN A 77 13.45 10.56 -5.17
N ASP A 78 13.35 11.41 -6.19
CA ASP A 78 13.62 12.84 -6.06
C ASP A 78 12.62 13.50 -5.09
N LEU A 79 11.36 13.06 -5.07
CA LEU A 79 10.36 13.53 -4.11
C LEU A 79 10.73 13.14 -2.68
N ALA A 80 11.11 11.88 -2.46
CA ALA A 80 11.50 11.37 -1.16
C ALA A 80 12.71 12.12 -0.59
N GLU A 81 13.72 12.37 -1.43
CA GLU A 81 14.90 13.16 -1.07
C GLU A 81 14.55 14.63 -0.81
N LYS A 82 13.81 15.27 -1.72
CA LYS A 82 13.48 16.71 -1.65
C LYS A 82 12.65 17.07 -0.41
N TYR A 83 11.78 16.17 0.03
CA TYR A 83 10.92 16.37 1.20
C TYR A 83 11.42 15.67 2.46
N GLY A 84 12.54 14.94 2.39
CA GLY A 84 13.12 14.24 3.54
C GLY A 84 12.16 13.22 4.14
N LEU A 85 11.65 12.29 3.32
CA LEU A 85 10.69 11.28 3.79
C LEU A 85 11.38 10.21 4.65
N ASP A 86 11.29 10.35 5.97
CA ASP A 86 11.79 9.37 6.92
C ASP A 86 11.00 8.07 6.83
N THR A 87 11.61 7.01 6.29
CA THR A 87 10.95 5.73 6.05
C THR A 87 11.59 4.61 6.87
N TYR A 88 10.77 3.86 7.59
CA TYR A 88 11.18 2.75 8.45
C TYR A 88 10.41 1.50 8.03
N SER A 89 11.13 0.42 7.74
CA SER A 89 10.54 -0.86 7.32
C SER A 89 10.94 -1.95 8.29
N TYR A 90 9.96 -2.72 8.76
CA TYR A 90 10.12 -3.83 9.68
C TYR A 90 9.72 -5.13 8.99
N ARG A 91 10.59 -6.15 9.04
CA ARG A 91 10.29 -7.51 8.58
C ARG A 91 10.31 -8.46 9.75
N ILE A 92 9.31 -9.35 9.81
CA ILE A 92 9.16 -10.26 10.95
C ILE A 92 9.92 -11.56 10.70
N HIS A 93 10.81 -11.91 11.64
CA HIS A 93 11.61 -13.13 11.60
C HIS A 93 10.72 -14.38 11.42
N GLY A 94 11.12 -15.26 10.50
CA GLY A 94 10.42 -16.52 10.21
C GLY A 94 9.04 -16.39 9.53
N LYS A 95 8.46 -15.19 9.45
CA LYS A 95 7.15 -14.94 8.80
C LYS A 95 7.33 -14.36 7.40
N TYR A 96 8.32 -13.48 7.22
CA TYR A 96 8.66 -12.97 5.89
C TYR A 96 9.29 -14.10 5.06
N ARG A 97 8.56 -14.58 4.04
CA ARG A 97 9.02 -15.65 3.16
C ARG A 97 9.63 -15.06 1.88
N VAL A 98 10.95 -15.12 1.79
CA VAL A 98 11.67 -14.89 0.54
C VAL A 98 11.31 -16.01 -0.45
N LYS A 99 10.58 -15.68 -1.52
CA LYS A 99 10.16 -16.69 -2.51
C LYS A 99 11.29 -17.00 -3.49
N VAL A 100 12.10 -18.00 -3.15
CA VAL A 100 13.10 -18.57 -4.06
C VAL A 100 12.41 -19.45 -5.14
N GLY A 101 12.81 -19.32 -6.41
CA GLY A 101 12.52 -20.35 -7.43
C GLY A 101 11.52 -20.06 -8.55
N LYS A 102 10.96 -18.85 -8.71
CA LYS A 102 9.94 -18.58 -9.77
C LYS A 102 10.40 -17.80 -11.02
N GLY A 103 11.69 -17.68 -11.28
CA GLY A 103 12.14 -16.92 -12.46
C GLY A 103 11.96 -15.39 -12.34
N LEU A 104 11.55 -14.88 -11.18
CA LEU A 104 11.18 -13.48 -10.98
C LEU A 104 11.81 -12.96 -9.69
N ARG A 105 12.32 -11.72 -9.70
CA ARG A 105 12.86 -11.03 -8.52
C ARG A 105 11.70 -10.46 -7.69
N GLY A 106 11.80 -10.53 -6.36
CA GLY A 106 10.95 -9.75 -5.45
C GLY A 106 11.20 -8.25 -5.60
N SER A 107 10.33 -7.40 -5.05
CA SER A 107 10.59 -5.96 -5.01
C SER A 107 11.74 -5.65 -4.06
N ILE A 108 12.64 -4.78 -4.50
CA ILE A 108 13.68 -4.24 -3.64
C ILE A 108 13.11 -3.09 -2.83
N LEU A 109 13.38 -3.09 -1.52
CA LEU A 109 13.12 -1.92 -0.70
C LEU A 109 14.03 -0.78 -1.17
N GLN A 110 13.43 0.30 -1.68
CA GLN A 110 14.16 1.47 -2.16
C GLN A 110 14.28 2.57 -1.10
N PHE A 111 13.36 2.60 -0.14
CA PHE A 111 13.26 3.68 0.84
C PHE A 111 13.41 3.16 2.26
N GLY A 112 14.37 3.74 2.98
CA GLY A 112 14.71 3.34 4.33
C GLY A 112 15.55 2.06 4.39
N GLU A 113 15.73 1.58 5.60
CA GLU A 113 16.44 0.34 5.90
C GLU A 113 15.48 -0.68 6.51
N ILE A 114 15.73 -1.96 6.20
CA ILE A 114 14.99 -3.07 6.80
C ILE A 114 15.52 -3.33 8.21
N GLN A 115 14.61 -3.32 9.17
CA GLN A 115 14.85 -3.79 10.51
C GLN A 115 14.16 -5.14 10.67
N TRP A 116 14.93 -6.16 11.01
CA TRP A 116 14.37 -7.46 11.35
C TRP A 116 13.95 -7.46 12.81
N VAL A 117 12.72 -7.90 13.06
CA VAL A 117 12.11 -7.90 14.40
C VAL A 117 11.44 -9.23 14.67
N ASP A 118 11.44 -9.65 15.93
CA ASP A 118 10.63 -10.78 16.35
C ASP A 118 9.15 -10.37 16.48
N GLU A 119 8.25 -11.34 16.28
CA GLU A 119 6.81 -11.09 16.27
C GLU A 119 6.29 -10.50 17.60
N ASN A 120 6.88 -10.94 18.71
CA ASN A 120 6.55 -10.46 20.06
C ASN A 120 7.09 -9.05 20.36
N GLU A 121 8.10 -8.58 19.63
CA GLU A 121 8.71 -7.26 19.83
C GLU A 121 8.12 -6.18 18.90
N LEU A 122 7.41 -6.60 17.84
CA LEU A 122 6.88 -5.70 16.82
C LEU A 122 6.07 -4.54 17.40
N VAL A 123 5.17 -4.82 18.34
CA VAL A 123 4.32 -3.77 18.95
C VAL A 123 5.17 -2.72 19.65
N ASP A 124 6.13 -3.16 20.46
CA ASP A 124 6.97 -2.27 21.27
C ASP A 124 7.90 -1.42 20.41
N VAL A 125 8.57 -2.05 19.43
CA VAL A 125 9.48 -1.38 18.51
C VAL A 125 8.75 -0.33 17.67
N VAL A 126 7.60 -0.69 17.09
CA VAL A 126 6.82 0.22 16.25
C VAL A 126 6.22 1.35 17.10
N THR A 127 5.73 1.04 18.30
CA THR A 127 5.20 2.05 19.25
C THR A 127 6.29 3.06 19.63
N ALA A 128 7.48 2.58 20.02
CA ALA A 128 8.61 3.43 20.35
C ALA A 128 9.02 4.31 19.15
N LYS A 129 8.98 3.76 17.92
CA LYS A 129 9.27 4.54 16.72
C LYS A 129 8.23 5.64 16.48
N VAL A 130 6.94 5.31 16.54
CA VAL A 130 5.86 6.29 16.34
C VAL A 130 5.92 7.41 17.39
N LEU A 131 6.18 7.07 18.65
CA LEU A 131 6.44 8.05 19.72
C LEU A 131 7.65 8.93 19.43
N SER A 132 8.76 8.33 18.99
CA SER A 132 9.97 9.07 18.64
C SER A 132 9.72 10.04 17.49
N LEU A 133 8.98 9.62 16.46
CA LEU A 133 8.63 10.47 15.33
C LEU A 133 7.72 11.61 15.77
N TRP A 134 6.68 11.31 16.55
CA TRP A 134 5.81 12.34 17.11
C TRP A 134 6.61 13.34 17.94
N ASN A 135 7.44 12.90 18.88
CA ASN A 135 8.27 13.80 19.69
C ASN A 135 9.23 14.65 18.84
N HIS A 136 9.82 14.07 17.79
CA HIS A 136 10.73 14.78 16.88
C HIS A 136 10.02 15.93 16.15
N TYR A 137 8.81 15.69 15.66
CA TYR A 137 8.04 16.67 14.89
C TYR A 137 7.12 17.56 15.75
N ALA A 138 6.80 17.15 16.98
CA ALA A 138 5.91 17.85 17.89
C ALA A 138 6.62 18.86 18.80
N VAL A 139 7.97 18.98 18.73
CA VAL A 139 8.71 19.98 19.51
C VAL A 139 8.09 21.36 19.27
N PRO A 140 7.55 22.01 20.32
CA PRO A 140 6.92 23.30 20.15
C PRO A 140 7.96 24.29 19.64
N VAL A 141 7.70 24.88 18.49
CA VAL A 141 8.37 26.12 18.10
C VAL A 141 8.15 27.08 19.27
N ALA A 142 9.20 27.74 19.77
CA ALA A 142 9.23 28.56 21.00
C ALA A 142 8.15 29.66 21.14
N ASN A 143 7.22 29.74 20.19
CA ASN A 143 6.17 30.75 20.03
C ASN A 143 4.80 30.33 20.60
N GLY A 144 4.72 29.33 21.50
CA GLY A 144 3.47 28.96 22.16
C GLY A 144 2.41 28.30 21.26
N LYS A 145 2.79 27.80 20.09
CA LYS A 145 1.90 27.02 19.22
C LYS A 145 1.58 25.66 19.87
N SER A 146 0.34 25.19 19.72
CA SER A 146 -0.07 23.83 20.08
C SER A 146 0.74 22.80 19.29
N ALA A 147 0.89 21.60 19.85
CA ALA A 147 1.54 20.49 19.14
C ALA A 147 0.81 20.22 17.80
N PRO A 148 1.55 19.97 16.71
CA PRO A 148 0.97 19.68 15.41
C PRO A 148 0.13 18.39 15.44
N PRO A 149 -1.04 18.37 14.79
CA PRO A 149 -1.90 17.20 14.75
C PRO A 149 -1.26 16.09 13.92
N LEU A 150 -1.31 14.84 14.39
CA LEU A 150 -0.84 13.67 13.64
C LEU A 150 -2.00 13.07 12.84
N VAL A 151 -1.82 12.86 11.55
CA VAL A 151 -2.79 12.20 10.68
C VAL A 151 -2.20 10.92 10.11
N LEU A 152 -2.91 9.82 10.32
CA LEU A 152 -2.53 8.53 9.76
C LEU A 152 -3.02 8.45 8.31
N VAL A 153 -2.09 8.25 7.39
CA VAL A 153 -2.32 8.22 5.95
C VAL A 153 -2.13 6.80 5.42
N GLY A 154 -2.86 6.44 4.38
CA GLY A 154 -2.52 5.27 3.60
C GLY A 154 -3.36 5.13 2.34
N TYR A 155 -3.25 3.97 1.71
CA TYR A 155 -3.94 3.66 0.47
C TYR A 155 -4.64 2.31 0.57
N SER A 156 -5.97 2.32 0.50
CA SER A 156 -6.80 1.12 0.70
C SER A 156 -6.49 0.48 2.06
N MET A 157 -6.66 1.26 3.11
CA MET A 157 -6.10 0.93 4.41
C MET A 157 -6.87 -0.17 5.17
N ASP A 158 -7.85 -0.86 4.58
CA ASP A 158 -8.66 -1.89 5.24
C ASP A 158 -7.81 -2.95 5.98
N ARG A 159 -6.67 -3.34 5.39
CA ARG A 159 -5.74 -4.28 6.03
C ARG A 159 -5.00 -3.66 7.22
N VAL A 160 -4.59 -2.40 7.08
CA VAL A 160 -3.95 -1.66 8.18
C VAL A 160 -4.91 -1.53 9.35
N ALA A 161 -6.17 -1.11 9.10
CA ALA A 161 -7.22 -1.07 10.12
C ALA A 161 -7.41 -2.42 10.81
N HIS A 162 -7.45 -3.51 10.04
CA HIS A 162 -7.61 -4.85 10.60
C HIS A 162 -6.52 -5.19 11.62
N HIS A 163 -5.24 -5.01 11.27
CA HIS A 163 -4.13 -5.31 12.19
C HIS A 163 -4.04 -4.32 13.35
N LEU A 164 -4.36 -3.05 13.14
CA LEU A 164 -4.48 -2.05 14.20
C LEU A 164 -5.55 -2.41 15.23
N ILE A 165 -6.70 -2.97 14.81
CA ILE A 165 -7.74 -3.39 15.75
C ILE A 165 -7.33 -4.67 16.50
N GLN A 166 -6.66 -5.61 15.82
CA GLN A 166 -6.42 -6.94 16.38
C GLN A 166 -5.19 -7.06 17.27
N GLY A 167 -4.15 -6.27 17.07
CA GLY A 167 -2.91 -6.42 17.84
C GLY A 167 -2.03 -5.18 17.91
N LEU A 168 -2.11 -4.29 16.93
CA LEU A 168 -1.31 -3.06 16.90
C LEU A 168 -2.03 -1.84 17.50
N LYS A 169 -3.12 -2.05 18.25
CA LYS A 169 -3.88 -0.97 18.90
C LYS A 169 -2.99 -0.06 19.77
N PRO A 170 -2.02 -0.58 20.55
CA PRO A 170 -1.11 0.26 21.33
C PRO A 170 -0.31 1.26 20.49
N VAL A 171 0.06 0.91 19.25
CA VAL A 171 0.87 1.75 18.36
C VAL A 171 0.19 3.10 18.09
N ILE A 172 -1.11 3.08 17.82
CA ILE A 172 -1.87 4.29 17.51
C ILE A 172 -2.43 5.00 18.75
N GLU A 173 -2.49 4.31 19.90
CA GLU A 173 -2.90 4.90 21.17
C GLU A 173 -1.73 5.59 21.89
N ALA A 174 -0.49 5.30 21.48
CA ALA A 174 0.70 5.92 22.06
C ALA A 174 0.87 7.40 21.69
N VAL A 175 0.25 7.86 20.60
CA VAL A 175 0.32 9.25 20.15
C VAL A 175 -1.08 9.85 20.04
N PRO A 176 -1.25 11.17 20.24
CA PRO A 176 -2.53 11.83 20.07
C PRO A 176 -2.89 11.93 18.57
N LEU A 177 -3.43 10.84 18.02
CA LEU A 177 -3.88 10.78 16.64
C LEU A 177 -5.08 11.70 16.45
N ALA A 178 -4.97 12.64 15.50
CA ALA A 178 -6.01 13.62 15.23
C ALA A 178 -7.03 13.12 14.20
N ALA A 179 -6.58 12.39 13.18
CA ALA A 179 -7.45 11.85 12.14
C ALA A 179 -6.81 10.68 11.37
N CYS A 180 -7.64 9.97 10.60
CA CYS A 180 -7.21 9.02 9.58
C CYS A 180 -7.60 9.52 8.18
N PHE A 181 -6.78 9.18 7.18
CA PHE A 181 -7.00 9.54 5.79
C PHE A 181 -6.59 8.40 4.85
N ASP A 182 -7.54 7.94 4.02
CA ASP A 182 -7.29 6.95 2.98
C ASP A 182 -7.45 7.59 1.60
N ILE A 183 -6.36 7.63 0.85
CA ILE A 183 -6.32 8.18 -0.52
C ILE A 183 -7.38 7.51 -1.39
N SER A 184 -7.55 6.19 -1.29
CA SER A 184 -8.54 5.48 -2.10
C SER A 184 -9.98 5.88 -1.75
N THR A 185 -10.24 6.21 -0.49
CA THR A 185 -11.56 6.67 -0.04
C THR A 185 -11.83 8.10 -0.52
N LEU A 186 -10.80 8.98 -0.50
CA LEU A 186 -10.90 10.30 -1.13
C LEU A 186 -11.21 10.20 -2.62
N LEU A 187 -10.50 9.33 -3.36
CA LEU A 187 -10.78 9.13 -4.79
C LEU A 187 -12.22 8.65 -5.02
N LEU A 188 -12.71 7.73 -4.20
CA LEU A 188 -14.08 7.23 -4.27
C LEU A 188 -15.13 8.29 -3.90
N SER A 189 -14.82 9.24 -3.02
CA SER A 189 -15.74 10.30 -2.62
C SER A 189 -15.93 11.32 -3.74
N MET A 190 -14.90 11.56 -4.54
CA MET A 190 -14.96 12.42 -5.73
C MET A 190 -15.75 11.80 -6.90
N ALA A 191 -15.94 10.48 -6.92
CA ALA A 191 -16.61 9.78 -8.02
C ALA A 191 -18.07 10.24 -8.21
N THR A 192 -18.46 10.54 -9.46
CA THR A 192 -19.82 11.02 -9.76
C THR A 192 -20.80 9.88 -10.05
N THR A 193 -20.28 8.72 -10.46
CA THR A 193 -21.10 7.57 -10.84
C THR A 193 -21.51 6.71 -9.63
N ARG A 194 -22.59 5.93 -9.80
CA ARG A 194 -23.05 4.96 -8.79
C ARG A 194 -22.17 3.71 -8.72
N ARG A 195 -21.53 3.31 -9.83
CA ARG A 195 -20.60 2.17 -9.88
C ARG A 195 -19.18 2.67 -9.70
N ARG A 196 -18.62 2.42 -8.52
CA ARG A 196 -17.30 2.88 -8.13
C ARG A 196 -16.36 1.70 -7.91
N GLY A 197 -15.12 1.83 -8.37
CA GLY A 197 -14.04 0.89 -8.14
C GLY A 197 -12.90 1.56 -7.39
N VAL A 198 -12.27 0.85 -6.45
CA VAL A 198 -11.02 1.30 -5.83
C VAL A 198 -9.92 1.17 -6.89
N PRO A 199 -9.29 2.27 -7.33
CA PRO A 199 -8.20 2.18 -8.30
C PRO A 199 -6.97 1.54 -7.63
N SER A 200 -6.18 0.79 -8.38
CA SER A 200 -4.90 0.27 -7.86
C SER A 200 -3.90 1.41 -7.67
N MET A 201 -3.03 1.32 -6.65
CA MET A 201 -1.94 2.28 -6.41
C MET A 201 -1.14 2.58 -7.69
N LYS A 202 -0.77 1.54 -8.45
CA LYS A 202 -0.02 1.68 -9.70
C LYS A 202 -0.72 2.60 -10.71
N LEU A 203 -2.01 2.39 -10.94
CA LEU A 203 -2.79 3.19 -11.90
C LEU A 203 -2.96 4.64 -11.40
N THR A 204 -3.12 4.81 -10.08
CA THR A 204 -3.20 6.13 -9.45
C THR A 204 -1.89 6.89 -9.60
N MET A 205 -0.75 6.27 -9.32
CA MET A 205 0.58 6.87 -9.54
C MET A 205 0.79 7.27 -11.00
N GLN A 206 0.48 6.38 -11.94
CA GLN A 206 0.62 6.67 -13.38
C GLN A 206 -0.24 7.87 -13.79
N THR A 207 -1.46 7.96 -13.29
CA THR A 207 -2.38 9.08 -13.56
C THR A 207 -1.91 10.38 -12.92
N ALA A 208 -1.32 10.29 -11.72
CA ALA A 208 -0.62 11.37 -11.04
C ALA A 208 0.65 11.83 -11.77
N GLY A 209 1.08 11.10 -12.81
CA GLY A 209 2.31 11.39 -13.55
C GLY A 209 3.57 11.03 -12.78
N LEU A 210 3.46 10.15 -11.77
CA LEU A 210 4.59 9.71 -10.96
C LEU A 210 5.37 8.62 -11.68
N THR A 211 6.69 8.73 -11.63
CA THR A 211 7.65 7.71 -12.08
C THR A 211 8.44 7.18 -10.90
N PHE A 212 8.90 5.94 -11.03
CA PHE A 212 9.74 5.31 -10.01
C PHE A 212 10.92 4.64 -10.70
N ARG A 213 12.12 5.06 -10.31
CA ARG A 213 13.38 4.47 -10.76
C ARG A 213 13.87 3.52 -9.69
N GLU A 214 13.89 2.23 -9.98
CA GLU A 214 14.46 1.25 -9.07
C GLU A 214 16.00 1.34 -9.15
N ASN A 215 16.65 1.74 -8.07
CA ASN A 215 18.11 1.79 -7.93
C ASN A 215 18.57 0.53 -7.18
N ASN A 216 19.57 -0.17 -7.71
CA ASN A 216 20.16 -1.32 -7.03
C ASN A 216 21.58 -0.94 -6.60
N THR A 217 21.80 -0.69 -5.31
CA THR A 217 23.16 -0.51 -4.77
C THR A 217 23.68 -1.82 -4.17
N LEU A 218 25.01 -2.00 -4.12
CA LEU A 218 25.65 -3.22 -3.60
C LEU A 218 25.47 -3.35 -2.09
N GLU A 219 25.34 -2.23 -1.38
CA GLU A 219 25.16 -2.16 0.06
C GLU A 219 23.78 -2.68 0.48
N GLN A 220 22.74 -2.34 -0.30
CA GLN A 220 21.41 -2.88 -0.13
C GLN A 220 21.40 -4.41 -0.34
N VAL A 221 22.25 -4.95 -1.24
CA VAL A 221 22.44 -6.40 -1.46
C VAL A 221 22.97 -7.06 -0.21
N ALA A 222 24.05 -6.51 0.33
CA ALA A 222 24.75 -7.07 1.47
C ALA A 222 23.89 -7.05 2.75
N ALA A 223 23.02 -6.06 2.91
CA ALA A 223 22.12 -5.92 4.07
C ALA A 223 20.90 -6.87 4.06
N GLY A 224 20.83 -7.84 3.14
CA GLY A 224 19.68 -8.74 3.03
C GLY A 224 18.40 -8.05 2.55
N GLN A 225 18.52 -6.87 1.93
CA GLN A 225 17.37 -6.18 1.32
C GLN A 225 16.94 -6.79 -0.01
N PHE A 226 17.69 -7.80 -0.48
CA PHE A 226 17.45 -8.50 -1.73
C PHE A 226 16.83 -9.87 -1.47
N GLU A 227 15.77 -10.17 -2.22
CA GLU A 227 15.38 -11.54 -2.51
C GLU A 227 16.23 -12.03 -3.69
N ASP A 228 17.38 -12.66 -3.40
CA ASP A 228 18.18 -13.52 -4.28
C ASP A 228 18.63 -12.92 -5.66
N LEU A 229 19.94 -12.71 -5.82
CA LEU A 229 20.62 -12.14 -7.00
C LEU A 229 20.67 -13.09 -8.22
N GLY A 230 19.62 -13.87 -8.45
CA GLY A 230 19.46 -14.51 -9.75
C GLY A 230 19.24 -13.43 -10.81
N TRP A 231 20.21 -13.23 -11.73
CA TRP A 231 20.06 -12.38 -12.91
C TRP A 231 18.75 -12.70 -13.63
N ARG A 232 17.71 -11.87 -13.48
CA ARG A 232 16.39 -12.11 -14.08
C ARG A 232 15.70 -10.81 -14.51
N LYS A 233 14.97 -10.94 -15.63
CA LYS A 233 14.61 -9.86 -16.56
C LYS A 233 13.46 -8.94 -16.12
N LEU A 234 12.65 -9.30 -15.11
CA LEU A 234 11.40 -8.59 -14.81
C LEU A 234 11.03 -8.70 -13.31
N CYS A 235 10.75 -7.58 -12.65
CA CYS A 235 10.09 -7.53 -11.34
C CYS A 235 8.62 -7.98 -11.49
N ARG A 236 8.08 -8.72 -10.51
CA ARG A 236 6.65 -9.05 -10.50
C ARG A 236 5.83 -7.77 -10.38
N SER A 237 4.92 -7.55 -11.33
CA SER A 237 3.90 -6.52 -11.20
C SER A 237 3.03 -6.82 -9.97
N GLY A 238 3.01 -5.91 -8.99
CA GLY A 238 2.04 -5.93 -7.89
C GLY A 238 2.48 -6.56 -6.57
N HIS A 239 3.78 -6.81 -6.38
CA HIS A 239 4.34 -7.09 -5.05
C HIS A 239 5.45 -6.09 -4.78
N ASN A 240 5.09 -4.97 -4.17
CA ASN A 240 6.04 -4.02 -3.62
C ASN A 240 6.29 -4.35 -2.14
N SER A 241 7.39 -3.85 -1.58
CA SER A 241 7.62 -3.82 -0.15
C SER A 241 6.69 -2.79 0.49
N ALA A 242 6.28 -3.02 1.74
CA ALA A 242 5.47 -2.07 2.50
C ALA A 242 6.16 -0.69 2.55
N GLY A 243 7.50 -0.71 2.67
CA GLY A 243 8.31 0.51 2.69
C GLY A 243 8.25 1.33 1.40
N ASN A 244 8.13 0.68 0.25
CA ASN A 244 7.92 1.40 -1.01
C ASN A 244 6.48 1.93 -1.10
N ASP A 245 5.50 1.13 -0.68
CA ASP A 245 4.08 1.48 -0.80
C ASP A 245 3.68 2.68 0.09
N VAL A 246 4.29 2.85 1.27
CA VAL A 246 4.09 4.06 2.09
C VAL A 246 4.63 5.31 1.41
N VAL A 247 5.80 5.23 0.75
CA VAL A 247 6.38 6.37 0.01
C VAL A 247 5.57 6.68 -1.24
N PHE A 248 5.07 5.65 -1.94
CA PHE A 248 4.16 5.83 -3.07
C PHE A 248 2.85 6.51 -2.64
N SER A 249 2.30 6.11 -1.49
CA SER A 249 1.11 6.76 -0.91
C SER A 249 1.36 8.24 -0.64
N LEU A 250 2.45 8.58 0.05
CA LEU A 250 2.82 9.97 0.32
C LEU A 250 3.11 10.77 -0.95
N SER A 251 3.70 10.15 -1.97
CA SER A 251 3.96 10.79 -3.26
C SER A 251 2.66 11.13 -3.99
N VAL A 252 1.69 10.21 -4.00
CA VAL A 252 0.35 10.47 -4.55
C VAL A 252 -0.35 11.58 -3.76
N LEU A 253 -0.26 11.55 -2.42
CA LEU A 253 -0.82 12.58 -1.57
C LEU A 253 -0.21 13.96 -1.87
N ALA A 254 1.11 14.06 -2.00
CA ALA A 254 1.77 15.33 -2.34
C ALA A 254 1.26 15.92 -3.67
N GLN A 255 1.03 15.09 -4.68
CA GLN A 255 0.45 15.52 -5.96
C GLN A 255 -1.01 15.98 -5.79
N ILE A 256 -1.82 15.28 -4.99
CA ILE A 256 -3.21 15.65 -4.69
C ILE A 256 -3.26 17.00 -3.94
N LEU A 257 -2.43 17.18 -2.92
CA LEU A 257 -2.35 18.43 -2.15
C LEU A 257 -1.97 19.59 -3.07
N HIS A 258 -0.90 19.44 -3.86
CA HIS A 258 -0.47 20.47 -4.81
C HIS A 258 -1.57 20.85 -5.80
N ALA A 259 -2.28 19.87 -6.37
CA ALA A 259 -3.41 20.12 -7.26
C ALA A 259 -4.57 20.83 -6.54
N GLY A 260 -4.92 20.40 -5.33
CA GLY A 260 -5.97 21.00 -4.52
C GLY A 260 -5.70 22.45 -4.13
N TYR A 261 -4.44 22.85 -3.96
CA TYR A 261 -4.07 24.26 -3.71
C TYR A 261 -4.08 25.12 -4.98
N LEU A 262 -3.77 24.56 -6.16
CA LEU A 262 -3.70 25.33 -7.42
C LEU A 262 -5.03 25.45 -8.16
N GLU A 263 -5.93 24.45 -8.07
CA GLU A 263 -7.21 24.48 -8.79
C GLU A 263 -8.13 25.64 -8.38
N PRO A 264 -8.20 26.09 -7.10
CA PRO A 264 -8.93 27.30 -6.72
C PRO A 264 -8.35 28.61 -7.30
N MET A 265 -7.07 28.63 -7.69
CA MET A 265 -6.39 29.83 -8.20
C MET A 265 -6.50 30.00 -9.72
N ARG A 266 -7.05 29.02 -10.45
CA ARG A 266 -7.21 29.08 -11.91
C ARG A 266 -8.58 29.63 -12.31
N PHE A 267 -8.79 30.92 -12.05
CA PHE A 267 -9.79 31.74 -12.72
C PHE A 267 -9.10 32.67 -13.71
N ASP A 268 -8.42 32.11 -14.73
CA ASP A 268 -8.27 32.75 -16.06
C ASP A 268 -7.25 32.03 -16.94
N SER A 269 -7.48 32.15 -18.24
CA SER A 269 -6.59 31.88 -19.39
C SER A 269 -6.40 30.40 -19.82
N ASP A 270 -7.23 30.02 -20.78
CA ASP A 270 -6.80 29.72 -22.16
C ASP A 270 -5.41 29.06 -22.33
N LEU A 271 -5.27 27.80 -21.88
CA LEU A 271 -4.14 26.93 -22.23
C LEU A 271 -4.63 25.48 -22.40
N SER A 272 -4.71 25.02 -23.65
CA SER A 272 -4.83 23.63 -24.14
C SER A 272 -5.21 22.59 -23.07
N VAL A 273 -6.51 22.30 -22.95
CA VAL A 273 -7.15 21.57 -21.84
C VAL A 273 -6.66 20.13 -21.71
N LYS A 274 -5.53 19.93 -21.04
CA LYS A 274 -5.27 18.69 -20.32
C LYS A 274 -6.09 18.76 -19.04
N MET A 275 -7.05 17.84 -18.92
CA MET A 275 -7.92 17.68 -17.75
C MET A 275 -7.12 17.80 -16.42
N PRO A 276 -7.61 18.58 -15.43
CA PRO A 276 -6.96 18.75 -14.14
C PRO A 276 -6.64 17.42 -13.45
N LEU A 277 -5.66 17.42 -12.55
CA LEU A 277 -5.21 16.16 -11.94
C LEU A 277 -6.33 15.51 -11.13
N LEU A 278 -7.06 16.28 -10.33
CA LEU A 278 -8.12 15.75 -9.48
C LEU A 278 -9.24 15.12 -10.32
N ASP A 279 -9.59 15.72 -11.46
CA ASP A 279 -10.52 15.14 -12.42
C ASP A 279 -10.00 13.84 -13.05
N ARG A 280 -8.72 13.78 -13.46
CA ARG A 280 -8.13 12.56 -14.01
C ARG A 280 -8.14 11.42 -12.99
N LEU A 281 -7.80 11.73 -11.73
CA LEU A 281 -7.83 10.75 -10.64
C LEU A 281 -9.26 10.30 -10.30
N ARG A 282 -10.22 11.22 -10.31
CA ARG A 282 -11.65 10.93 -10.15
C ARG A 282 -12.13 9.91 -11.17
N LEU A 283 -11.79 10.10 -12.45
CA LEU A 283 -12.20 9.18 -13.52
C LEU A 283 -11.69 7.75 -13.36
N LEU A 284 -10.58 7.52 -12.64
CA LEU A 284 -10.10 6.16 -12.37
C LEU A 284 -11.08 5.32 -11.53
N THR A 285 -11.93 5.99 -10.75
CA THR A 285 -12.90 5.33 -9.88
C THR A 285 -14.19 4.98 -10.61
N GLU A 286 -14.42 5.58 -11.78
CA GLU A 286 -15.64 5.42 -12.54
C GLU A 286 -15.51 4.16 -13.42
N VAL A 287 -16.14 3.08 -13.00
CA VAL A 287 -16.16 1.84 -13.78
C VAL A 287 -17.20 2.01 -14.89
N PRO A 288 -16.83 1.90 -16.19
CA PRO A 288 -17.79 1.96 -17.27
C PRO A 288 -18.89 0.93 -17.04
N GLU A 289 -20.15 1.29 -17.31
CA GLU A 289 -21.19 0.28 -17.30
C GLU A 289 -20.82 -0.79 -18.32
N PRO A 290 -20.79 -2.09 -17.93
CA PRO A 290 -20.62 -3.13 -18.92
C PRO A 290 -21.76 -2.99 -19.91
N PRO A 291 -21.49 -3.10 -21.23
CA PRO A 291 -22.56 -3.09 -22.21
C PRO A 291 -23.59 -4.17 -21.83
N PRO A 292 -24.89 -3.95 -22.14
CA PRO A 292 -25.90 -4.96 -21.90
C PRO A 292 -25.41 -6.30 -22.46
N TYR A 293 -25.44 -7.33 -21.62
CA TYR A 293 -24.85 -8.64 -21.90
C TYR A 293 -25.39 -9.19 -23.22
N SER A 294 -24.56 -9.21 -24.27
CA SER A 294 -24.94 -9.68 -25.61
C SER A 294 -24.85 -11.21 -25.77
N GLY A 295 -24.65 -11.94 -24.67
CA GLY A 295 -24.24 -13.35 -24.73
C GLY A 295 -22.77 -13.49 -25.16
N PRO A 296 -22.13 -14.64 -24.86
CA PRO A 296 -20.77 -14.88 -25.29
C PRO A 296 -20.75 -15.08 -26.81
N THR A 297 -19.79 -14.44 -27.48
CA THR A 297 -19.58 -14.70 -28.92
C THR A 297 -19.05 -16.13 -29.12
N LYS A 298 -19.12 -16.63 -30.36
CA LYS A 298 -18.56 -17.96 -30.69
C LYS A 298 -17.06 -18.03 -30.37
N GLU A 299 -16.29 -16.95 -30.60
CA GLU A 299 -14.88 -16.91 -30.21
C GLU A 299 -14.69 -16.95 -28.69
N GLU A 300 -15.51 -16.24 -27.92
CA GLU A 300 -15.45 -16.24 -26.45
C GLU A 300 -15.80 -17.61 -25.87
N MET A 301 -16.77 -18.31 -26.46
CA MET A 301 -17.08 -19.70 -26.09
C MET A 301 -15.90 -20.64 -26.35
N ILE A 302 -15.20 -20.48 -27.48
CA ILE A 302 -14.02 -21.26 -27.81
C ILE A 302 -12.88 -20.98 -26.82
N ASP A 303 -12.64 -19.71 -26.48
CA ASP A 303 -11.58 -19.34 -25.55
C ASP A 303 -11.89 -19.78 -24.10
N MET A 304 -13.15 -19.69 -23.68
CA MET A 304 -13.61 -20.24 -22.40
C MET A 304 -13.43 -21.76 -22.32
N ASN A 305 -13.73 -22.49 -23.39
CA ASN A 305 -13.54 -23.94 -23.44
C ASN A 305 -12.06 -24.32 -23.44
N LYS A 306 -11.20 -23.57 -24.16
CA LYS A 306 -9.75 -23.74 -24.10
C LYS A 306 -9.20 -23.49 -22.69
N ARG A 307 -9.66 -22.44 -22.01
CA ARG A 307 -9.26 -22.17 -20.61
C ARG A 307 -9.71 -23.26 -19.65
N LYS A 308 -10.94 -23.75 -19.78
CA LYS A 308 -11.45 -24.88 -18.98
C LYS A 308 -10.62 -26.16 -19.19
N SER A 309 -10.30 -26.48 -20.44
CA SER A 309 -9.46 -27.64 -20.77
C SER A 309 -8.04 -27.50 -20.19
N ARG A 310 -7.42 -26.32 -20.26
CA ARG A 310 -6.11 -26.06 -19.63
C ARG A 310 -6.16 -26.15 -18.10
N LEU A 311 -7.23 -25.67 -17.48
CA LEU A 311 -7.43 -25.79 -16.02
C LEU A 311 -7.67 -27.23 -15.56
N ALA A 312 -8.36 -28.04 -16.37
CA ALA A 312 -8.56 -29.46 -16.11
C ALA A 312 -7.22 -30.20 -16.18
N GLY A 313 -6.45 -30.03 -17.26
CA GLY A 313 -5.13 -30.67 -17.39
C GLY A 313 -4.14 -30.23 -16.30
N LYS A 314 -4.23 -28.99 -15.82
CA LYS A 314 -3.41 -28.53 -14.68
C LYS A 314 -3.80 -29.22 -13.36
N LYS A 315 -5.10 -29.45 -13.12
CA LYS A 315 -5.57 -30.19 -11.94
C LYS A 315 -5.18 -31.66 -11.99
N GLU A 316 -5.23 -32.27 -13.17
CA GLU A 316 -4.78 -33.66 -13.37
C GLU A 316 -3.28 -33.80 -13.07
N LEU A 317 -2.47 -32.84 -13.54
CA LEU A 317 -1.04 -32.81 -13.23
C LEU A 317 -0.77 -32.60 -11.73
N GLU A 318 -1.50 -31.70 -11.08
CA GLU A 318 -1.38 -31.46 -9.64
C GLU A 318 -1.82 -32.66 -8.79
N ASN A 319 -2.77 -33.47 -9.27
CA ASN A 319 -3.16 -34.71 -8.61
C ASN A 319 -2.10 -35.81 -8.81
N ALA A 320 -1.62 -36.01 -10.04
CA ALA A 320 -0.57 -36.99 -10.33
C ALA A 320 0.73 -36.71 -9.54
N LEU A 321 1.08 -35.44 -9.35
CA LEU A 321 2.23 -35.04 -8.53
C LEU A 321 2.03 -35.36 -7.04
N LYS A 322 0.81 -35.27 -6.52
CA LYS A 322 0.50 -35.64 -5.13
C LYS A 322 0.52 -37.15 -4.92
N ASP A 323 0.04 -37.91 -5.90
CA ASP A 323 0.05 -39.37 -5.85
C ASP A 323 1.51 -39.90 -5.88
N LEU A 324 2.39 -39.28 -6.67
CA LEU A 324 3.84 -39.56 -6.67
C LEU A 324 4.52 -39.24 -5.33
N ASP A 325 4.15 -38.15 -4.67
CA ASP A 325 4.68 -37.79 -3.34
C ASP A 325 4.23 -38.77 -2.25
N SER A 326 3.01 -39.32 -2.35
CA SER A 326 2.53 -40.38 -1.45
C SER A 326 3.21 -41.74 -1.69
N ASP A 327 3.57 -42.08 -2.93
CA ASP A 327 4.27 -43.31 -3.25
C ASP A 327 5.76 -43.25 -2.85
N LEU A 328 6.39 -42.07 -2.92
CA LEU A 328 7.75 -41.86 -2.45
C LEU A 328 7.86 -41.88 -0.92
N SER A 329 6.89 -41.30 -0.21
CA SER A 329 6.86 -41.30 1.26
C SER A 329 6.54 -42.67 1.86
N SER A 330 5.72 -43.50 1.19
CA SER A 330 5.48 -44.89 1.58
C SER A 330 6.68 -45.81 1.29
N SER A 331 7.47 -45.52 0.25
CA SER A 331 8.68 -46.28 -0.08
C SER A 331 9.89 -45.95 0.80
N LEU A 332 9.98 -44.71 1.33
CA LEU A 332 11.02 -44.30 2.27
C LEU A 332 10.76 -44.74 3.72
N GLY A 333 9.49 -44.97 4.10
CA GLY A 333 9.13 -45.53 5.41
C GLY A 333 9.46 -47.02 5.59
N MET A 334 9.96 -47.69 4.55
CA MET A 334 10.36 -49.11 4.57
C MET A 334 11.89 -49.33 4.67
N LEU A 335 12.69 -48.26 4.75
CA LEU A 335 14.16 -48.34 4.84
C LEU A 335 14.75 -48.07 6.24
N GLU A 336 13.92 -47.80 7.25
CA GLU A 336 14.34 -47.76 8.65
C GLU A 336 13.67 -48.90 9.41
N LEU A 337 14.24 -50.11 9.36
CA LEU A 337 14.09 -51.20 10.34
C LEU A 337 14.87 -52.43 9.82
N ASP A 338 16.19 -52.33 9.77
CA ASP A 338 17.07 -53.50 9.82
C ASP A 338 18.46 -53.03 10.28
N GLY A 339 18.66 -53.05 11.59
CA GLY A 339 19.94 -52.68 12.17
C GLY A 339 19.90 -52.50 13.67
N TRP A 340 19.50 -53.53 14.43
CA TRP A 340 19.99 -53.88 15.77
C TRP A 340 19.90 -55.39 15.95
#